data_AF-A0A6M3JKX7-F1
#
_entry.id   AF-A0A6M3JKX7-F1
#
_cell.length_a   1.000
_cell.length_b   1.000
_cell.length_c   1.000
_cell.angle_alpha   90.00
_cell.angle_beta   90.00
_cell.angle_gamma   90.00
#
_symmetry.space_group_name_H-M   'P 1'
#
loop_
_entity.id
_entity.type
_entity.pdbx_description
1 polymer ?
#
loop_
_entity_poly.entity_id
_entity_poly.type
_entity_poly.pdbx_seq_one_letter_code
_entity_poly.pdbx_strand_id
1 'polypeptide(L)'
;MGVFTDGDFPDKIAAGDSEIKVEPDGIETDVPDIRADGLRNGMPVFKVTRDKFYQNMTFGRKRLRFDSGSTVQQYMQKTKYNRPFWISYQDEKDGKEYVRKVK
;
A
#
# COMPACT_ATOMS: atom_id res chain seq x y z
N MET A 1 18.25 9.47 -25.41
CA MET A 1 16.79 9.50 -25.27
C MET A 1 16.34 8.16 -24.70
N GLY A 2 16.02 8.09 -23.41
CA GLY A 2 15.50 6.86 -22.79
C GLY A 2 13.99 6.80 -22.96
N VAL A 3 13.51 5.77 -23.65
CA VAL A 3 12.09 5.51 -23.87
C VAL A 3 11.55 4.84 -22.61
N PHE A 4 10.62 5.50 -21.92
CA PHE A 4 9.95 4.95 -20.75
C PHE A 4 8.94 3.91 -21.24
N THR A 5 9.22 2.63 -21.00
CA THR A 5 8.29 1.53 -21.28
C THR A 5 7.26 1.44 -20.17
N ASP A 6 5.98 1.48 -20.55
CA ASP A 6 4.81 1.21 -19.71
C ASP A 6 5.00 -0.07 -18.91
N GLY A 7 4.88 -0.02 -17.58
CA GLY A 7 5.03 -1.25 -16.81
C GLY A 7 4.71 -1.24 -15.32
N ASP A 8 4.84 -0.13 -14.58
CA ASP A 8 4.45 -0.10 -13.15
C ASP A 8 4.50 1.33 -12.59
N PHE A 9 3.84 2.29 -13.23
CA PHE A 9 3.61 3.58 -12.59
C PHE A 9 2.60 3.39 -11.47
N PRO A 10 2.81 3.94 -10.25
CA PRO A 10 1.75 3.96 -9.26
C PRO A 10 0.55 4.63 -9.90
N ASP A 11 -0.64 4.02 -9.79
CA ASP A 11 -1.86 4.68 -10.21
C ASP A 11 -1.90 6.02 -9.49
N LYS A 12 -1.67 7.09 -10.25
CA LYS A 12 -2.06 8.42 -9.81
C LYS A 12 -3.56 8.31 -9.71
N ILE A 13 -4.08 8.19 -8.50
CA ILE A 13 -5.52 8.27 -8.30
C ILE A 13 -5.86 9.71 -8.68
N ALA A 14 -6.32 9.90 -9.91
CA ALA A 14 -7.14 11.05 -10.25
C ALA A 14 -8.28 11.01 -9.24
N ALA A 15 -8.57 12.15 -8.62
CA ALA A 15 -9.39 12.32 -7.42
C ALA A 15 -10.89 11.87 -7.53
N GLY A 16 -11.22 10.92 -8.40
CA GLY A 16 -12.58 10.45 -8.67
C GLY A 16 -12.79 8.93 -8.67
N ASP A 17 -11.77 8.09 -8.51
CA ASP A 17 -11.97 6.63 -8.59
C ASP A 17 -11.20 5.83 -7.52
N SER A 18 -11.71 5.94 -6.30
CA SER A 18 -11.88 4.84 -5.34
C SER A 18 -12.04 5.44 -3.94
N GLU A 19 -13.22 5.27 -3.34
CA GLU A 19 -13.41 5.57 -1.92
C GLU A 19 -12.51 4.65 -1.09
N ILE A 20 -11.39 5.18 -0.61
CA ILE A 20 -10.67 4.55 0.50
C ILE A 20 -11.50 4.86 1.73
N LYS A 21 -12.16 3.84 2.27
CA LYS A 21 -12.82 3.97 3.57
C LYS A 21 -11.73 3.98 4.62
N VAL A 22 -11.23 5.17 4.94
CA VAL A 22 -10.30 5.40 6.04
C VAL A 22 -11.14 5.44 7.31
N GLU A 23 -11.02 4.43 8.16
CA GLU A 23 -11.67 4.41 9.46
C GLU A 23 -10.66 4.79 10.53
N PRO A 24 -10.96 5.78 11.40
CA PRO A 24 -10.01 6.27 12.40
C PRO A 24 -9.63 5.21 13.45
N ASP A 25 -10.48 4.20 13.67
CA ASP A 25 -10.25 3.12 14.64
C ASP A 25 -9.45 1.92 14.08
N GLY A 26 -9.16 1.97 12.78
CA GLY A 26 -8.51 0.90 12.03
C GLY A 26 -9.44 -0.29 11.80
N ILE A 27 -9.39 -0.86 10.60
CA ILE A 27 -10.24 -1.96 10.20
C ILE A 27 -9.57 -3.28 10.54
N GLU A 28 -10.28 -4.19 11.19
CA GLU A 28 -9.78 -5.53 11.45
C GLU A 28 -9.49 -6.24 10.12
N THR A 29 -8.28 -6.75 10.00
CA THR A 29 -7.90 -7.53 8.82
C THR A 29 -8.23 -9.00 9.04
N ASP A 30 -8.08 -9.82 7.99
CA ASP A 30 -8.17 -11.28 8.09
C ASP A 30 -7.13 -11.90 9.05
N VAL A 31 -6.15 -11.12 9.48
CA VAL A 31 -5.18 -11.54 10.50
C VAL A 31 -5.59 -10.93 11.84
N PRO A 32 -5.85 -11.76 12.88
CA PRO A 32 -6.15 -11.26 14.21
C PRO A 32 -4.97 -10.43 14.75
N ASP A 33 -5.32 -9.38 15.51
CA ASP A 33 -4.40 -8.39 16.09
C ASP A 33 -3.70 -7.46 15.08
N ILE A 34 -4.10 -7.48 13.81
CA ILE A 34 -3.61 -6.55 12.80
C ILE A 34 -4.76 -5.72 12.26
N ARG A 35 -4.64 -4.41 12.43
CA ARG A 35 -5.56 -3.41 11.90
C ARG A 35 -4.96 -2.74 10.67
N ALA A 36 -5.79 -2.54 9.65
CA ALA A 36 -5.50 -1.75 8.48
C ALA A 36 -6.02 -0.32 8.66
N ASP A 37 -5.37 0.65 8.03
CA ASP A 37 -5.79 2.06 8.08
C ASP A 37 -7.05 2.32 7.24
N GLY A 38 -7.38 1.41 6.31
CA GLY A 38 -8.61 1.49 5.55
C GLY A 38 -8.88 0.25 4.71
N LEU A 39 -9.98 0.31 3.95
CA LEU A 39 -10.36 -0.73 3.00
C LEU A 39 -10.52 -0.15 1.60
N ARG A 40 -9.97 -0.85 0.60
CA ARG A 40 -10.16 -0.54 -0.82
C ARG A 40 -10.49 -1.81 -1.59
N ASN A 41 -11.67 -1.83 -2.22
CA ASN A 41 -12.18 -2.98 -2.99
C ASN A 41 -12.16 -4.30 -2.19
N GLY A 42 -12.55 -4.28 -0.92
CA GLY A 42 -12.55 -5.48 -0.06
C GLY A 42 -11.18 -5.91 0.45
N MET A 43 -10.11 -5.16 0.17
CA MET A 43 -8.74 -5.47 0.60
C MET A 43 -8.22 -4.43 1.60
N PRO A 44 -7.41 -4.84 2.58
CA PRO A 44 -6.84 -3.92 3.56
C PRO A 44 -5.86 -2.96 2.89
N VAL A 45 -5.90 -1.70 3.34
CA VAL A 45 -5.01 -0.61 2.95
C VAL A 45 -4.15 -0.26 4.13
N PHE A 46 -2.84 -0.23 3.95
CA PHE A 46 -1.90 0.18 4.97
C PHE A 46 -1.21 1.48 4.58
N LYS A 47 -1.26 2.46 5.48
CA LYS A 47 -0.57 3.73 5.31
C LYS A 47 0.92 3.54 5.62
N VAL A 48 1.76 3.87 4.66
CA VAL A 48 3.22 3.78 4.78
C VAL A 48 3.86 5.14 4.54
N THR A 49 5.08 5.31 5.05
CA THR A 49 5.85 6.53 4.80
C THR A 49 6.29 6.62 3.34
N ARG A 50 6.57 7.86 2.89
CA ARG A 50 7.06 8.18 1.55
C ARG A 50 8.15 7.22 1.10
N ASP A 51 9.20 7.13 1.92
CA ASP A 51 10.38 6.35 1.60
C ASP A 51 10.04 4.89 1.41
N LYS A 52 9.11 4.34 2.21
CA LYS A 52 8.69 2.94 2.09
C LYS A 52 7.84 2.68 0.87
N PHE A 53 6.97 3.62 0.51
CA PHE A 53 6.18 3.53 -0.71
C PHE A 53 7.10 3.47 -1.93
N TYR A 54 8.03 4.44 -2.06
CA TYR A 54 8.93 4.53 -3.21
C TYR A 54 10.05 3.47 -3.22
N GLN A 55 10.59 3.07 -2.05
CA GLN A 55 11.58 1.98 -1.98
C GLN A 55 11.00 0.64 -2.43
N ASN A 56 9.70 0.42 -2.22
CA ASN A 56 9.00 -0.76 -2.69
C ASN A 56 8.57 -0.66 -4.16
N MET A 57 8.58 0.54 -4.75
CA MET A 57 8.35 0.79 -6.18
C MET A 57 9.62 0.70 -7.05
N THR A 58 10.82 0.61 -6.47
CA THR A 58 12.04 0.62 -7.29
C THR A 58 12.08 -0.59 -8.23
N PHE A 59 12.12 -0.33 -9.54
CA PHE A 59 12.17 -1.34 -10.59
C PHE A 59 13.36 -2.29 -10.38
N GLY A 60 13.10 -3.61 -10.37
CA GLY A 60 14.12 -4.65 -10.16
C GLY A 60 14.13 -5.31 -8.77
N ARG A 61 13.34 -4.83 -7.80
CA ARG A 61 13.21 -5.53 -6.52
C ARG A 61 12.28 -6.75 -6.63
N LYS A 62 12.86 -7.94 -6.43
CA LYS A 62 12.12 -9.21 -6.36
C LYS A 62 11.28 -9.39 -5.08
N ARG A 63 11.53 -8.62 -4.02
CA ARG A 63 10.86 -8.77 -2.71
C ARG A 63 10.56 -7.41 -2.11
N LEU A 64 9.35 -7.24 -1.62
CA LEU A 64 8.94 -6.10 -0.82
C LEU A 64 9.64 -6.16 0.54
N ARG A 65 10.07 -5.00 1.04
CA ARG A 65 10.68 -4.87 2.36
C ARG A 65 9.99 -3.74 3.10
N PHE A 66 9.33 -4.10 4.18
CA PHE A 66 8.80 -3.17 5.18
C PHE A 66 9.67 -3.27 6.44
N ASP A 67 9.59 -2.26 7.31
CA ASP A 67 10.38 -2.26 8.54
C ASP A 67 10.01 -3.43 9.44
N SER A 68 11.03 -3.94 10.15
CA SER A 68 10.84 -4.93 11.19
C SER A 68 9.90 -4.40 12.27
N GLY A 69 8.76 -5.07 12.45
CA GLY A 69 7.72 -4.71 13.40
C GLY A 69 6.59 -3.85 12.83
N SER A 70 6.67 -3.40 11.58
CA SER A 70 5.56 -2.66 10.95
C SER A 70 4.31 -3.52 10.78
N THR A 71 3.12 -2.93 10.91
CA THR A 71 1.82 -3.61 10.75
C THR A 71 1.73 -4.32 9.39
N VAL A 72 2.24 -3.69 8.33
CA VAL A 72 2.32 -4.26 6.97
C VAL A 72 3.18 -5.51 6.92
N GLN A 73 4.35 -5.48 7.57
CA GLN A 73 5.23 -6.65 7.61
C GLN A 73 4.60 -7.78 8.42
N GLN A 74 4.00 -7.47 9.56
CA GLN A 74 3.28 -8.45 10.38
C GLN A 74 2.12 -9.07 9.61
N TYR A 75 1.39 -8.25 8.83
CA TYR A 75 0.30 -8.70 7.98
C TYR A 75 0.83 -9.69 6.95
N MET A 76 1.84 -9.30 6.17
CA MET A 76 2.47 -10.18 5.18
C MET A 76 2.95 -11.51 5.77
N GLN A 77 3.53 -11.49 6.98
CA GLN A 77 4.05 -12.70 7.64
C GLN A 77 2.95 -13.62 8.14
N LYS A 78 1.87 -13.06 8.69
CA LYS A 78 0.79 -13.82 9.32
C LYS A 78 -0.33 -14.20 8.34
N THR A 79 -0.43 -13.55 7.17
CA THR A 79 -1.41 -13.93 6.16
C THR A 79 -1.11 -15.32 5.60
N LYS A 80 -2.10 -16.21 5.68
CA LYS A 80 -1.98 -17.62 5.27
C LYS A 80 -1.83 -17.82 3.75
N TYR A 81 -2.29 -16.87 2.94
CA TYR A 81 -2.44 -17.01 1.48
C TYR A 81 -2.02 -15.76 0.70
N ASN A 82 -0.76 -15.30 0.79
CA ASN A 82 -0.20 -14.15 0.03
C ASN A 82 -1.28 -13.15 -0.42
N ARG A 83 -2.08 -12.67 0.54
CA ARG A 83 -3.35 -12.03 0.18
C ARG A 83 -3.00 -10.65 -0.35
N PRO A 84 -3.58 -10.24 -1.48
CA PRO A 84 -3.30 -8.93 -2.00
C PRO A 84 -3.80 -7.88 -1.01
N PHE A 85 -3.03 -6.82 -0.85
CA PHE A 85 -3.34 -5.69 -0.01
C PHE A 85 -2.90 -4.41 -0.72
N TRP A 86 -3.33 -3.27 -0.22
CA TRP A 86 -2.91 -1.98 -0.75
C TRP A 86 -1.97 -1.30 0.22
N ILE A 87 -1.00 -0.57 -0.32
CA ILE A 87 -0.22 0.40 0.43
C ILE A 87 -0.60 1.79 -0.05
N SER A 88 -0.80 2.73 0.88
CA SER A 88 -1.07 4.13 0.58
C SER A 88 0.00 5.04 1.17
N TYR A 89 0.27 6.13 0.48
CA TYR A 89 1.12 7.22 0.93
C TYR A 89 0.45 8.54 0.56
N GLN A 90 0.32 9.42 1.54
CA GLN A 90 -0.19 10.77 1.33
C GLN A 90 1.00 11.73 1.32
N ASP A 91 1.22 12.44 0.23
CA ASP A 91 2.29 13.42 0.14
C ASP A 91 1.85 14.74 0.79
N GLU A 92 2.48 15.10 1.91
CA GLU A 92 2.17 16.32 2.65
C GLU A 92 2.41 17.60 1.83
N LYS A 93 3.29 17.55 0.82
CA LYS A 93 3.62 18.71 -0.01
C LYS A 93 2.63 18.98 -1.14
N ASP A 94 2.03 17.92 -1.68
CA ASP A 94 1.15 17.99 -2.85
C ASP A 94 -0.31 17.71 -2.51
N GLY A 95 -0.59 17.21 -1.29
CA GLY A 95 -1.90 16.72 -0.87
C GLY A 95 -2.37 15.47 -1.64
N LYS A 96 -1.51 14.91 -2.49
CA LYS A 96 -1.82 13.77 -3.36
C LYS A 96 -1.69 12.47 -2.60
N GLU A 97 -2.70 11.62 -2.73
CA GLU A 97 -2.65 10.26 -2.24
C GLU A 97 -2.20 9.32 -3.37
N TYR A 98 -1.17 8.55 -3.07
CA TYR A 98 -0.63 7.51 -3.93
C TYR A 98 -0.96 6.17 -3.31
N VAL A 99 -1.53 5.27 -4.11
CA VAL A 99 -1.88 3.93 -3.63
C VAL A 99 -1.35 2.91 -4.63
N ARG A 100 -0.86 1.80 -4.11
CA ARG A 100 -0.37 0.69 -4.94
C ARG A 100 -0.85 -0.63 -4.40
N LYS A 101 -1.27 -1.50 -5.31
CA LYS A 101 -1.64 -2.88 -4.98
C LYS A 101 -0.37 -3.72 -4.81
N VAL A 102 -0.31 -4.46 -3.72
CA VAL A 102 0.68 -5.50 -3.45
C VAL A 102 -0.01 -6.85 -3.65
N LYS A 103 0.69 -7.79 -4.32
CA LYS A 103 0.27 -9.17 -4.54
C LYS A 103 1.19 -10.14 -3.80
#